data_AF-A0A956N711-F1
#
_entry.id   AF-A0A956N711-F1
#
_cell.length_a   1.000
_cell.length_b   1.000
_cell.length_c   1.000
_cell.angle_alpha   90.00
_cell.angle_beta   90.00
_cell.angle_gamma   90.00
#
_symmetry.space_group_name_H-M   'P 1'
#
loop_
_entity.id
_entity.type
_entity.pdbx_description
1 polymer ?
#
loop_
_entity_poly.entity_id
_entity_poly.type
_entity_poly.pdbx_seq_one_letter_code
_entity_poly.pdbx_strand_id
1 'polypeptide(L)' 'RDLPVFAEASMPWDVEPAQGWANTYKQRVLRTREWSIVDTPWRRERTFYDRRTDPDELHGLASPPPAAAALAAGL' A
#
# COMPACT_ATOMS: atom_id res chain seq x y z
N ARG A 1 7.98 -5.20 18.17
CA ARG A 1 8.01 -4.61 16.81
C ARG A 1 6.82 -5.18 16.09
N ASP A 2 5.83 -4.36 15.78
CA ASP A 2 4.67 -4.79 14.99
C ASP A 2 5.17 -5.15 13.59
N LEU A 3 4.98 -6.41 13.19
CA LEU A 3 5.31 -6.86 11.85
C LEU A 3 4.22 -6.37 10.90
N PRO A 4 4.56 -5.83 9.72
CA PRO A 4 3.56 -5.47 8.72
C PRO A 4 2.78 -6.72 8.29
N VAL A 5 1.45 -6.67 8.43
CA VAL A 5 0.54 -7.73 8.02
C VAL A 5 0.18 -7.50 6.55
N PHE A 6 0.66 -8.39 5.67
CA PHE A 6 0.34 -8.39 4.24
C PHE A 6 -0.56 -9.57 3.91
N ALA A 7 -1.77 -9.32 3.39
CA ALA A 7 -2.50 -10.28 2.56
C ALA A 7 -3.74 -9.62 1.94
N GLU A 8 -3.69 -9.29 0.64
CA GLU A 8 -4.89 -9.26 -0.21
C GLU A 8 -4.51 -9.47 -1.68
N ALA A 9 -5.18 -10.40 -2.35
CA ALA A 9 -5.04 -10.58 -3.78
C ALA A 9 -5.98 -9.60 -4.50
N SER A 10 -5.46 -8.43 -4.85
CA SER A 10 -6.27 -7.32 -5.40
C SER A 10 -6.09 -7.06 -6.90
N MET A 11 -5.19 -7.79 -7.56
CA MET A 11 -5.06 -7.68 -9.02
C MET A 11 -6.17 -8.52 -9.69
N PRO A 12 -6.94 -7.95 -10.63
CA PRO A 12 -7.86 -8.74 -11.46
C PRO A 12 -7.09 -9.82 -12.23
N TRP A 13 -7.62 -11.03 -12.29
CA TRP A 13 -6.97 -12.14 -13.00
C TRP A 13 -6.69 -11.79 -14.48
N ASP A 14 -7.57 -11.01 -15.10
CA ASP A 14 -7.49 -10.64 -16.52
C ASP A 14 -6.33 -9.71 -16.87
N VAL A 15 -5.69 -9.09 -15.86
CA VAL A 15 -4.51 -8.22 -16.04
C VAL A 15 -3.22 -8.86 -15.55
N GLU A 16 -3.26 -10.11 -15.08
CA GLU A 16 -2.05 -10.88 -14.76
C GLU A 16 -1.28 -11.18 -16.06
N PRO A 17 -0.02 -10.74 -16.23
CA PRO A 17 0.75 -11.13 -17.40
C PRO A 17 1.06 -12.63 -17.36
N ALA A 18 0.85 -13.32 -18.48
CA ALA A 18 0.97 -14.78 -18.61
C ALA A 18 2.36 -15.36 -18.25
N GLN A 19 3.39 -14.52 -18.11
CA GLN A 19 4.76 -14.89 -17.73
C GLN A 19 5.29 -14.11 -16.51
N GLY A 20 4.41 -13.44 -15.75
CA GLY A 20 4.78 -12.76 -14.51
C GLY A 20 4.77 -13.71 -13.32
N TRP A 21 5.58 -13.40 -12.30
CA TRP A 21 5.42 -14.05 -11.00
C TRP A 21 4.05 -13.71 -10.44
N ALA A 22 3.30 -14.74 -10.02
CA ALA A 22 2.07 -14.55 -9.27
C ALA A 22 2.38 -13.61 -8.11
N ASN A 23 1.64 -12.51 -7.99
CA ASN A 23 1.79 -11.42 -7.01
C ASN A 23 2.69 -10.23 -7.39
N THR A 24 3.35 -10.21 -8.56
CA THR A 24 4.20 -9.05 -8.97
C THR A 24 3.49 -7.71 -8.82
N TYR A 25 2.20 -7.69 -9.15
CA TYR A 25 1.41 -6.47 -9.28
C TYR A 25 0.28 -6.35 -8.25
N LYS A 26 0.20 -7.28 -7.29
CA LYS A 26 -0.82 -7.22 -6.23
C LYS A 26 -0.54 -6.06 -5.30
N GLN A 27 -1.61 -5.47 -4.78
CA GLN A 27 -1.53 -4.39 -3.81
C GLN A 27 -0.83 -4.86 -2.54
N ARG A 28 -0.05 -3.95 -1.95
CA ARG A 28 0.68 -4.18 -0.72
C ARG A 28 0.24 -3.09 0.26
N VAL A 29 0.03 -3.48 1.52
CA VAL A 29 -0.35 -2.54 2.56
C VAL A 29 0.68 -2.61 3.67
N LEU A 30 1.38 -1.51 3.91
CA LEU A 30 2.18 -1.33 5.11
C LEU A 30 1.34 -0.57 6.12
N ARG A 31 1.07 -1.17 7.27
CA ARG A 31 0.28 -0.57 8.34
C ARG A 31 1.11 -0.45 9.61
N THR A 32 1.14 0.74 10.17
CA THR A 32 1.73 1.07 11.47
C THR A 32 0.68 1.66 12.39
N ARG A 33 1.05 2.05 13.61
CA ARG A 33 0.15 2.78 14.51
C ARG A 33 -0.34 4.11 13.92
N GLU A 34 0.50 4.79 13.16
CA GLU A 34 0.25 6.17 12.70
C GLU A 34 -0.11 6.24 11.21
N TRP A 35 0.42 5.32 10.41
CA TRP A 35 0.35 5.39 8.95
C TRP A 35 -0.18 4.09 8.36
N SER A 36 -1.02 4.24 7.32
CA SER A 36 -1.27 3.19 6.34
C SER A 36 -0.74 3.65 4.99
N ILE A 37 -0.03 2.74 4.32
CA ILE A 37 0.56 2.98 3.00
C ILE A 37 0.08 1.86 2.10
N VAL A 38 -0.68 2.23 1.08
CA VAL A 38 -1.23 1.32 0.09
C VAL A 38 -0.45 1.50 -1.20
N ASP A 39 0.33 0.49 -1.57
CA ASP A 39 1.05 0.43 -2.83
C ASP A 39 0.25 -0.43 -3.81
N THR A 40 -0.11 0.14 -4.96
CA THR A 40 -0.93 -0.50 -6.00
C THR A 40 -0.13 -0.56 -7.32
N PRO A 41 0.80 -1.52 -7.46
CA PRO A 41 1.76 -1.52 -8.58
C PRO A 41 1.10 -1.57 -9.96
N TRP A 42 -0.01 -2.30 -10.11
CA TRP A 42 -0.74 -2.40 -11.37
C TRP A 42 -1.33 -1.05 -11.85
N ARG A 43 -1.63 -0.13 -10.91
CA ARG A 43 -2.03 1.26 -11.21
C ARG A 43 -0.86 2.25 -11.22
N ARG A 44 0.33 1.81 -10.81
CA ARG A 44 1.49 2.68 -10.52
C ARG A 44 1.13 3.78 -9.53
N GLU A 45 0.30 3.43 -8.55
CA GLU A 45 -0.26 4.35 -7.57
C GLU A 45 0.20 3.98 -6.17
N ARG A 46 0.45 4.99 -5.35
CA ARG A 46 0.69 4.83 -3.93
C ARG A 46 -0.11 5.85 -3.14
N THR A 47 -0.87 5.36 -2.18
CA THR A 47 -1.78 6.17 -1.36
C THR A 47 -1.35 6.09 0.09
N PHE A 48 -1.40 7.23 0.78
CA PHE A 48 -0.98 7.36 2.17
C PHE A 48 -2.16 7.84 3.02
N TYR A 49 -2.30 7.31 4.23
CA TYR A 49 -3.35 7.69 5.17
C TYR A 49 -2.74 7.96 6.55
N ASP A 50 -3.17 9.05 7.19
CA ASP A 50 -2.86 9.33 8.59
C ASP A 50 -3.92 8.70 9.50
N ARG A 51 -3.59 7.57 10.12
CA ARG A 51 -4.53 6.80 10.95
C ARG A 51 -4.90 7.48 12.26
N ARG A 52 -4.20 8.54 12.64
CA ARG A 52 -4.48 9.30 13.86
C ARG A 52 -5.68 10.22 13.66
N THR A 53 -5.87 10.71 12.44
CA THR A 53 -6.94 11.65 12.06
C THR A 53 -7.98 11.04 11.13
N ASP A 54 -7.61 9.98 10.40
CA ASP A 54 -8.44 9.24 9.45
C ASP A 54 -8.28 7.72 9.68
N PRO A 55 -8.82 7.19 10.79
CA PRO A 55 -8.65 5.78 11.17
C PRO A 55 -9.32 4.81 10.18
N ASP A 56 -10.31 5.28 9.43
CA ASP A 56 -11.09 4.51 8.46
C ASP A 56 -10.55 4.65 7.01
N GLU A 57 -9.45 5.40 6.82
CA GLU A 57 -8.73 5.51 5.54
C GLU A 57 -9.60 6.06 4.40
N LEU A 58 -10.47 7.03 4.69
CA LEU A 58 -11.40 7.63 3.74
C LEU A 58 -10.74 8.76 2.91
N HIS A 59 -9.64 9.33 3.39
CA HIS A 59 -9.03 10.53 2.84
C HIS A 59 -7.54 10.33 2.56
N GLY A 60 -7.24 9.77 1.39
CA GLY A 60 -5.87 9.61 0.91
C GLY A 60 -5.14 10.95 0.80
N LEU A 61 -3.90 11.01 1.31
CA LEU A 61 -3.06 12.19 1.26
C LEU A 61 -2.51 12.40 -0.15
N ALA A 62 -2.69 13.61 -0.70
CA ALA A 62 -2.13 13.99 -1.99
C ALA A 62 -0.59 14.02 -2.00
N SER A 63 0.03 14.20 -0.83
CA SER A 63 1.47 14.14 -0.65
C SER A 63 1.83 13.56 0.71
N PRO A 64 2.74 12.58 0.78
CA PRO A 64 3.10 11.97 2.05
C PRO A 64 3.99 12.87 2.89
N PRO A 65 3.82 12.90 4.23
CA PRO A 65 4.80 13.48 5.12
C PRO A 65 6.12 12.66 5.08
N PRO A 66 7.28 13.28 5.39
CA PRO A 66 8.59 12.62 5.29
C PRO A 66 8.69 11.28 6.04
N ALA A 67 8.06 11.18 7.21
CA ALA A 67 8.04 9.95 8.01
C ALA A 67 7.33 8.79 7.28
N ALA A 68 6.17 9.07 6.66
CA ALA A 68 5.43 8.07 5.88
C ALA A 68 6.18 7.71 4.59
N ALA A 69 6.81 8.68 3.92
CA ALA A 69 7.62 8.43 2.73
C ALA A 69 8.83 7.53 3.03
N ALA A 70 9.50 7.73 4.17
CA ALA A 70 10.63 6.90 4.59
C ALA A 70 10.22 5.44 4.87
N LEU A 71 9.04 5.21 5.46
CA LEU A 71 8.48 3.87 5.65
C LEU A 71 8.20 3.17 4.30
N ALA A 72 7.76 3.93 3.30
CA ALA A 72 7.44 3.41 1.99
C ALA A 72 8.67 3.00 1.15
N ALA A 73 9.89 3.37 1.56
CA ALA A 73 11.11 2.94 0.89
C ALA A 73 11.40 1.44 1.07
N GLY A 74 10.73 0.79 2.02
CA GLY A 74 10.81 -0.67 2.25
C GLY A 74 9.76 -1.51 1.52
N LEU A 75 8.89 -0.89 0.70
CA LEU A 75 7.84 -1.53 -0.11
C LEU A 75 8.26 -1.69 -1.57
#